data_AF-A0A7V1LEK5-F1
#
_entry.id   AF-A0A7V1LEK5-F1
#
_cell.length_a   1.000
_cell.length_b   1.000
_cell.length_c   1.000
_cell.angle_alpha   90.00
_cell.angle_beta   90.00
_cell.angle_gamma   90.00
#
_symmetry.space_group_name_H-M   'P 1'
#
loop_
_entity.id
_entity.type
_entity.pdbx_description
1 polymer ?
#
loop_
_entity_poly.entity_id
_entity_poly.type
_entity_poly.pdbx_seq_one_letter_code
_entity_poly.pdbx_strand_id
1 'polypeptide(L)'
;MKKLVLSLFVVMFVFAFTKDTNAKVKLEISGGVYFYSELQPYGNWYKLNGGITVWRPANVRTNWQPYRYGRWFWTDDGWYWNSDEDFGFITYHYGRWYYDDYYGWVWVPGNRWAPAWVDWKYDNDYIGWAPLPPYAEFSINIGIHFSNNFHYGYRYWSFVRYRDFSSPYVYNYFVGPKYKYRIYSSTKYRNNYGYNRGRVINRGVDIKYVRERSGGRVVTRKIERVNSVRDINKRTRNKKYVRSYVYTKPRVNIRTYKKNRTFIERDRTTIRKQYRTRAEINRNERNKVFRNNIPNTNRQRRIEKRTTRRPEIRTRVQRSTRRTIIRRKSPTTNRMRARRRR
;
A
#
# COMPACT_ATOMS: atom_id res chain seq x y z
N MET A 1 -15.86 59.79 -9.34
CA MET A 1 -16.75 58.63 -9.17
C MET A 1 -16.20 57.45 -9.97
N LYS A 2 -16.01 56.31 -9.28
CA LYS A 2 -16.10 54.91 -9.78
C LYS A 2 -15.27 54.47 -11.02
N LYS A 3 -14.25 53.67 -10.71
CA LYS A 3 -13.87 52.34 -11.26
C LYS A 3 -13.58 52.20 -12.77
N LEU A 4 -12.33 51.82 -13.09
CA LEU A 4 -12.09 50.67 -13.97
C LEU A 4 -10.70 50.06 -13.71
N VAL A 5 -10.74 48.76 -13.43
CA VAL A 5 -9.62 47.83 -13.22
C VAL A 5 -9.23 47.29 -14.58
N LEU A 6 -7.93 47.24 -14.91
CA LEU A 6 -7.40 46.11 -15.67
C LEU A 6 -5.89 45.95 -15.48
N SER A 7 -5.54 44.94 -14.71
CA SER A 7 -4.19 44.41 -14.54
C SER A 7 -3.78 43.64 -15.80
N LEU A 8 -2.62 43.98 -16.37
CA LEU A 8 -1.92 43.12 -17.33
C LEU A 8 -0.41 43.21 -17.07
N PHE A 9 0.09 42.32 -16.21
CA PHE A 9 1.51 41.99 -16.16
C PHE A 9 1.63 40.47 -16.19
N VAL A 10 1.57 39.93 -17.41
CA VAL A 10 2.06 38.57 -17.70
C VAL A 10 3.57 38.69 -17.86
N VAL A 11 4.31 38.55 -16.76
CA VAL A 11 5.74 38.24 -16.84
C VAL A 11 5.83 36.74 -17.07
N MET A 12 6.06 36.36 -18.33
CA MET A 12 6.52 35.03 -18.70
C MET A 12 7.90 34.78 -18.07
N PHE A 13 7.93 34.18 -16.88
CA PHE A 13 9.14 33.59 -16.34
C PHE A 13 9.33 32.20 -16.96
N VAL A 14 9.95 32.17 -18.14
CA VAL A 14 10.52 30.96 -18.72
C VAL A 14 11.76 30.62 -17.88
N PHE A 15 11.57 29.86 -16.79
CA PHE A 15 12.70 29.16 -16.18
C PHE A 15 13.03 27.94 -17.05
N ALA A 16 14.04 28.10 -17.89
CA ALA A 16 14.76 27.00 -18.51
C ALA A 16 15.32 26.08 -17.41
N PHE A 17 14.61 25.00 -17.10
CA PHE A 17 15.15 23.87 -16.34
C PHE A 17 16.07 23.05 -17.26
N THR A 18 17.29 23.52 -17.48
CA THR A 18 18.38 22.71 -18.04
C THR A 18 19.55 22.69 -17.08
N LYS A 19 19.39 21.99 -15.95
CA LYS A 19 20.52 21.53 -15.13
C LYS A 19 20.41 20.04 -14.81
N ASP A 20 21.28 19.28 -15.49
CA ASP A 20 21.81 17.96 -15.15
C ASP A 20 20.82 16.82 -14.83
N THR A 21 20.04 16.44 -15.82
CA THR A 21 19.32 15.15 -15.83
C THR A 21 20.28 13.95 -15.87
N ASN A 22 21.42 14.06 -16.55
CA ASN A 22 22.35 12.94 -16.76
C ASN A 22 23.06 12.46 -15.47
N ALA A 23 23.44 13.37 -14.57
CA ALA A 23 24.10 13.00 -13.32
C ALA A 23 23.12 12.41 -12.29
N LYS A 24 21.88 12.92 -12.25
CA LYS A 24 20.78 12.42 -11.39
C LYS A 24 20.31 11.03 -11.81
N VAL A 25 20.09 10.81 -13.10
CA VAL A 25 19.69 9.52 -13.68
C VAL A 25 20.76 8.46 -13.46
N LYS A 26 22.05 8.80 -13.60
CA LYS A 26 23.17 7.86 -13.33
C LYS A 26 23.33 7.51 -11.84
N LEU A 27 22.92 8.41 -10.94
CA LEU A 27 22.93 8.22 -9.48
C LEU A 27 21.83 7.25 -9.02
N GLU A 28 20.62 7.39 -9.57
CA GLU A 28 19.47 6.50 -9.30
C GLU A 28 19.74 5.08 -9.82
N ILE A 29 20.36 4.95 -10.99
CA ILE A 29 20.68 3.66 -11.59
C ILE A 29 21.69 2.89 -10.74
N SER A 30 22.73 3.53 -10.18
CA SER A 30 23.78 2.81 -9.45
C SER A 30 23.31 2.25 -8.10
N GLY A 31 22.51 3.00 -7.33
CA GLY A 31 21.93 2.52 -6.07
C GLY A 31 20.83 1.48 -6.32
N GLY A 32 19.95 1.71 -7.30
CA GLY A 32 18.90 0.78 -7.67
C GLY A 32 19.43 -0.57 -8.19
N VAL A 33 20.49 -0.56 -9.01
CA VAL A 33 21.14 -1.77 -9.51
C VAL A 33 21.78 -2.57 -8.37
N TYR A 34 22.40 -1.91 -7.40
CA TYR A 34 23.02 -2.58 -6.26
C TYR A 34 21.98 -3.24 -5.35
N PHE A 35 20.91 -2.53 -5.00
CA PHE A 35 19.83 -3.10 -4.18
C PHE A 35 19.16 -4.29 -4.86
N TYR A 36 19.04 -4.27 -6.20
CA TYR A 36 18.49 -5.39 -6.95
C TYR A 36 19.25 -6.69 -6.67
N SER A 37 20.57 -6.67 -6.84
CA SER A 37 21.41 -7.84 -6.66
C SER A 37 21.48 -8.33 -5.21
N GLU A 38 21.54 -7.42 -4.24
CA GLU A 38 21.65 -7.79 -2.82
C GLU A 38 20.34 -8.32 -2.24
N LEU A 39 19.19 -7.89 -2.77
CA LEU A 39 17.86 -8.32 -2.31
C LEU A 39 17.28 -9.52 -3.07
N GLN A 40 17.84 -9.85 -4.23
CA GLN A 40 17.40 -10.98 -5.04
C GLN A 40 17.35 -12.33 -4.28
N PRO A 41 18.30 -12.66 -3.37
CA PRO A 41 18.23 -13.92 -2.62
C PRO A 41 17.08 -14.00 -1.61
N TYR A 42 16.53 -12.86 -1.18
CA TYR A 42 15.59 -12.78 -0.05
C TYR A 42 14.14 -12.54 -0.48
N GLY A 43 13.88 -12.35 -1.77
CA GLY A 43 12.57 -11.96 -2.26
C GLY A 43 12.52 -11.75 -3.77
N ASN A 44 11.37 -11.30 -4.24
CA ASN A 44 11.08 -11.17 -5.67
C ASN A 44 10.82 -9.71 -6.04
N TRP A 45 11.31 -9.31 -7.21
CA TRP A 45 11.05 -8.01 -7.79
C TRP A 45 9.81 -8.07 -8.70
N TYR A 46 8.94 -7.08 -8.56
CA TYR A 46 7.72 -6.93 -9.34
C TYR A 46 7.67 -5.53 -9.94
N LYS A 47 6.91 -5.40 -11.02
CA LYS A 47 6.60 -4.10 -11.63
C LYS A 47 5.11 -3.86 -11.47
N LEU A 48 4.75 -2.83 -10.70
CA LEU A 48 3.37 -2.42 -10.52
C LEU A 48 2.89 -1.60 -11.73
N ASN A 49 1.58 -1.40 -11.79
CA ASN A 49 0.96 -0.47 -12.72
C ASN A 49 1.58 0.93 -12.53
N GLY A 50 1.76 1.69 -13.62
CA GLY A 50 2.50 2.96 -13.59
C GLY A 50 4.02 2.81 -13.67
N GLY A 51 4.54 1.58 -13.77
CA GLY A 51 5.93 1.33 -14.11
C GLY A 51 6.92 1.33 -12.94
N ILE A 52 6.42 1.42 -11.71
CA ILE A 52 7.20 1.41 -10.48
C ILE A 52 7.68 -0.03 -10.19
N THR A 53 8.99 -0.18 -9.99
CA THR A 53 9.60 -1.45 -9.59
C THR A 53 9.63 -1.56 -8.08
N VAL A 54 9.08 -2.65 -7.55
CA VAL A 54 8.96 -2.92 -6.11
C VAL A 54 9.56 -4.29 -5.77
N TRP A 55 10.01 -4.45 -4.54
CA TRP A 55 10.51 -5.72 -4.03
C TRP A 55 9.58 -6.28 -2.96
N ARG A 56 9.35 -7.58 -2.97
CA ARG A 56 8.55 -8.28 -1.96
C ARG A 56 9.39 -9.37 -1.31
N PRO A 57 9.49 -9.41 0.03
CA PRO A 57 10.22 -10.48 0.70
C PRO A 57 9.53 -11.83 0.45
N ALA A 58 10.34 -12.88 0.30
CA ALA A 58 9.87 -14.26 0.26
C ALA A 58 10.09 -14.93 1.62
N ASN A 59 9.37 -16.03 1.88
CA ASN A 59 9.56 -16.88 3.08
C ASN A 59 9.40 -16.15 4.43
N VAL A 60 8.61 -15.08 4.46
CA VAL A 60 8.24 -14.39 5.70
C VAL A 60 7.07 -15.08 6.40
N ARG A 61 6.97 -14.88 7.72
CA ARG A 61 5.91 -15.46 8.56
C ARG A 61 4.53 -14.90 8.18
N THR A 62 3.45 -15.65 8.42
CA THR A 62 2.08 -15.26 8.03
C THR A 62 1.62 -13.89 8.57
N ASN A 63 2.07 -13.53 9.78
CA ASN A 63 1.74 -12.25 10.43
C ASN A 63 2.85 -11.20 10.29
N TRP A 64 3.75 -11.40 9.33
CA TRP A 64 4.87 -10.52 9.11
C TRP A 64 4.42 -9.13 8.63
N GLN A 65 5.11 -8.12 9.12
CA GLN A 65 5.02 -6.75 8.62
C GLN A 65 6.39 -6.07 8.80
N PRO A 66 6.67 -4.99 8.04
CA PRO A 66 7.85 -4.18 8.23
C PRO A 66 7.99 -3.70 9.69
N TYR A 67 9.23 -3.65 10.17
CA TYR A 67 9.58 -3.20 11.53
C TYR A 67 8.94 -4.05 12.64
N ARG A 68 8.83 -5.36 12.41
CA ARG A 68 8.34 -6.33 13.40
C ARG A 68 9.48 -7.05 14.12
N TYR A 69 10.37 -7.69 13.37
CA TYR A 69 11.44 -8.54 13.91
C TYR A 69 12.75 -7.75 13.99
N GLY A 70 13.16 -7.42 15.21
CA GLY A 70 14.27 -6.53 15.48
C GLY A 70 14.06 -5.76 16.78
N ARG A 71 14.79 -4.65 16.94
CA ARG A 71 14.69 -3.79 18.12
C ARG A 71 15.07 -2.34 17.82
N TRP A 72 14.57 -1.43 18.64
CA TRP A 72 14.91 -0.01 18.58
C TRP A 72 16.15 0.33 19.41
N PHE A 73 17.12 0.97 18.78
CA PHE A 73 18.24 1.63 19.44
C PHE A 73 18.11 3.14 19.33
N TRP A 74 18.53 3.84 20.39
CA TRP A 74 18.87 5.25 20.25
C TRP A 74 20.30 5.41 19.76
N THR A 75 20.52 6.28 18.78
CA THR A 75 21.84 6.51 18.18
C THR A 75 22.15 8.00 17.99
N ASP A 76 23.32 8.28 17.43
CA ASP A 76 23.73 9.63 17.00
C ASP A 76 22.81 10.22 15.93
N ASP A 77 22.07 9.38 15.19
CA ASP A 77 21.08 9.80 14.20
C ASP A 77 19.63 9.64 14.68
N GLY A 78 19.41 9.31 15.96
CA GLY A 78 18.09 9.10 16.56
C GLY A 78 17.65 7.64 16.61
N TRP A 79 16.35 7.37 16.53
CA TRP A 79 15.78 6.01 16.59
C TRP A 79 16.17 5.19 15.36
N TYR A 80 17.01 4.20 15.61
CA TYR A 80 17.52 3.24 14.63
C TYR A 80 16.83 1.89 14.82
N TRP A 81 16.31 1.36 13.71
CA TRP A 81 15.77 0.00 13.70
C TRP A 81 16.89 -1.00 13.41
N ASN A 82 17.22 -1.82 14.40
CA ASN A 82 18.13 -2.94 14.22
C ASN A 82 17.32 -4.21 13.91
N SER A 83 17.22 -4.51 12.63
CA SER A 83 16.51 -5.68 12.10
C SER A 83 17.20 -7.00 12.47
N ASP A 84 16.39 -8.03 12.73
CA ASP A 84 16.87 -9.42 12.82
C ASP A 84 16.78 -10.15 11.46
N GLU A 85 16.34 -9.44 10.43
CA GLU A 85 16.06 -9.98 9.09
C GLU A 85 17.19 -9.65 8.11
N ASP A 86 17.59 -10.65 7.32
CA ASP A 86 18.76 -10.57 6.43
C ASP A 86 18.64 -9.52 5.33
N PHE A 87 17.42 -9.10 4.95
CA PHE A 87 17.20 -8.02 3.98
C PHE A 87 17.06 -6.63 4.64
N GLY A 88 17.05 -6.57 5.97
CA GLY A 88 16.72 -5.37 6.74
C GLY A 88 17.74 -4.25 6.61
N PHE A 89 19.01 -4.60 6.37
CA PHE A 89 20.11 -3.62 6.28
C PHE A 89 19.97 -2.65 5.09
N ILE A 90 19.21 -3.00 4.05
CA ILE A 90 18.80 -2.08 2.97
C ILE A 90 17.39 -1.58 3.23
N THR A 91 16.43 -2.50 3.36
CA THR A 91 15.01 -2.16 3.21
C THR A 91 14.46 -1.23 4.29
N TYR A 92 15.02 -1.28 5.51
CA TYR A 92 14.61 -0.38 6.61
C TYR A 92 15.30 0.97 6.60
N HIS A 93 16.32 1.16 5.76
CA HIS A 93 17.14 2.37 5.76
C HIS A 93 17.11 3.15 4.44
N TYR A 94 16.81 2.49 3.32
CA TYR A 94 16.92 3.03 1.96
C TYR A 94 15.61 3.04 1.16
N GLY A 95 14.44 3.04 1.77
CA GLY A 95 13.21 3.04 0.97
C GLY A 95 11.94 3.25 1.76
N ARG A 96 10.83 2.86 1.14
CA ARG A 96 9.48 3.01 1.68
C ARG A 96 8.75 1.68 1.58
N TRP A 97 7.90 1.41 2.55
CA TRP A 97 7.07 0.21 2.57
C TRP A 97 5.63 0.58 2.28
N TYR A 98 4.99 -0.16 1.39
CA TYR A 98 3.62 0.02 0.98
C TYR A 98 2.88 -1.30 1.10
N TYR A 99 1.63 -1.28 1.55
CA TYR A 99 0.79 -2.47 1.53
C TYR A 99 -0.04 -2.44 0.27
N ASP A 100 0.29 -3.30 -0.68
CA ASP A 100 -0.47 -3.52 -1.89
C ASP A 100 -1.53 -4.59 -1.65
N ASP A 101 -2.75 -4.40 -2.15
CA ASP A 101 -3.85 -5.33 -1.88
C ASP A 101 -3.64 -6.72 -2.49
N TYR A 102 -2.86 -6.81 -3.58
CA TYR A 102 -2.57 -8.07 -4.26
C TYR A 102 -1.27 -8.71 -3.76
N TYR A 103 -0.20 -7.91 -3.61
CA TYR A 103 1.12 -8.41 -3.22
C TYR A 103 1.37 -8.40 -1.70
N GLY A 104 0.52 -7.74 -0.91
CA GLY A 104 0.77 -7.45 0.49
C GLY A 104 1.87 -6.39 0.65
N TRP A 105 2.68 -6.51 1.70
CA TRP A 105 3.79 -5.58 1.94
C TRP A 105 4.86 -5.67 0.85
N VAL A 106 5.07 -4.55 0.16
CA VAL A 106 6.10 -4.36 -0.86
C VAL A 106 6.98 -3.16 -0.48
N TRP A 107 8.24 -3.22 -0.89
CA TRP A 107 9.24 -2.20 -0.67
C TRP A 107 9.54 -1.45 -1.96
N VAL A 108 9.53 -0.13 -1.87
CA VAL A 108 9.91 0.78 -2.95
C VAL A 108 11.30 1.32 -2.66
N PRO A 109 12.28 1.11 -3.56
CA PRO A 109 13.63 1.61 -3.37
C PRO A 109 13.68 3.14 -3.30
N GLY A 110 14.54 3.63 -2.43
CA GLY A 110 14.96 5.03 -2.31
C GLY A 110 16.48 5.14 -2.26
N ASN A 111 17.01 6.34 -2.41
CA ASN A 111 18.47 6.57 -2.49
C ASN A 111 19.05 7.22 -1.24
N ARG A 112 18.20 7.56 -0.26
CA ARG A 112 18.59 8.27 0.95
C ARG A 112 18.52 7.36 2.15
N TRP A 113 19.64 7.29 2.88
CA TRP A 113 19.72 6.58 4.14
C TRP A 113 19.03 7.36 5.27
N ALA A 114 18.33 6.65 6.14
CA ALA A 114 17.92 7.12 7.46
C ALA A 114 18.00 5.96 8.46
N PRO A 115 18.10 6.24 9.77
CA PRO A 115 18.13 5.19 10.79
C PRO A 115 16.83 4.36 10.84
N ALA A 116 15.70 4.93 10.41
CA ALA A 116 14.47 4.24 10.05
C ALA A 116 13.54 5.20 9.28
N TRP A 117 12.68 4.64 8.44
CA TRP A 117 11.59 5.36 7.75
C TRP A 117 10.23 4.91 8.30
N VAL A 118 9.83 5.51 9.42
CA VAL A 118 8.56 5.23 10.11
C VAL A 118 7.87 6.53 10.50
N ASP A 119 6.54 6.50 10.53
CA ASP A 119 5.76 7.48 11.25
C ASP A 119 5.64 7.05 12.72
N TRP A 120 5.45 8.02 13.61
CA TRP A 120 5.41 7.80 15.05
C TRP A 120 4.09 8.23 15.65
N LYS A 121 3.56 7.40 16.54
CA LYS A 121 2.45 7.73 17.41
C LYS A 121 2.82 7.42 18.85
N TYR A 122 2.26 8.19 19.77
CA TYR A 122 2.53 8.02 21.19
C TYR A 122 1.41 8.58 22.06
N ASP A 123 1.31 8.06 23.27
CA ASP A 123 0.56 8.63 24.38
C ASP A 123 1.35 8.43 25.68
N ASN A 124 0.68 8.43 26.84
CA ASN A 124 1.34 8.25 28.13
C ASN A 124 1.84 6.82 28.37
N ASP A 125 1.21 5.81 27.76
CA ASP A 125 1.44 4.39 28.04
C ASP A 125 2.12 3.66 26.89
N TYR A 126 1.81 4.08 25.66
CA TYR A 126 2.15 3.39 24.43
C TYR A 126 2.98 4.28 23.50
N ILE A 127 3.96 3.63 22.89
CA ILE A 127 4.67 4.14 21.73
C ILE A 127 4.37 3.22 20.55
N GLY A 128 4.18 3.82 19.38
CA GLY A 128 3.93 3.07 18.17
C GLY A 128 4.59 3.67 16.94
N TRP A 129 4.74 2.80 15.95
CA TRP A 129 5.34 3.13 14.68
C TRP A 129 4.59 2.44 13.55
N ALA A 130 4.58 3.09 12.38
CA ALA A 130 4.12 2.51 11.13
C ALA A 130 5.17 2.81 10.04
N PRO A 131 5.42 1.89 9.10
CA PRO A 131 6.29 2.19 7.97
C PRO A 131 5.83 3.43 7.19
N LEU A 132 6.77 4.26 6.74
CA LEU A 132 6.45 5.35 5.82
C LEU A 132 6.15 4.81 4.42
N PRO A 133 5.01 5.18 3.80
CA PRO A 133 4.69 4.83 2.43
C PRO A 133 5.47 5.69 1.42
N PRO A 134 5.46 5.32 0.13
CA PRO A 134 6.12 6.08 -0.94
C PRO A 134 5.72 7.55 -1.01
N TYR A 135 4.49 7.87 -0.62
CA TYR A 135 3.96 9.23 -0.61
C TYR A 135 4.45 10.08 0.56
N ALA A 136 5.14 9.48 1.55
CA ALA A 136 5.75 10.19 2.66
C ALA A 136 7.18 10.60 2.31
N GLU A 137 7.28 11.81 1.76
CA GLU A 137 8.50 12.40 1.22
C GLU A 137 9.30 13.12 2.30
N PHE A 138 10.63 13.05 2.20
CA PHE A 138 11.53 13.76 3.11
C PHE A 138 12.09 15.01 2.43
N SER A 139 11.86 16.17 3.05
CA SER A 139 12.53 17.42 2.73
C SER A 139 13.45 17.83 3.87
N ILE A 140 14.62 18.39 3.55
CA ILE A 140 15.63 18.81 4.53
C ILE A 140 15.07 19.86 5.51
N ASN A 141 14.23 20.76 5.02
CA ASN A 141 13.73 21.91 5.78
C ASN A 141 12.47 21.59 6.59
N ILE A 142 11.67 20.61 6.14
CA ILE A 142 10.32 20.34 6.67
C ILE A 142 10.26 18.98 7.39
N GLY A 143 11.19 18.08 7.10
CA GLY A 143 11.10 16.69 7.54
C GLY A 143 10.18 15.88 6.63
N ILE A 144 9.35 15.01 7.22
CA ILE A 144 8.40 14.18 6.46
C ILE A 144 7.12 14.95 6.17
N HIS A 145 6.67 14.91 4.91
CA HIS A 145 5.38 15.44 4.46
C HIS A 145 4.76 14.47 3.46
N PHE A 146 3.44 14.49 3.35
CA PHE A 146 2.70 13.58 2.47
C PHE A 146 2.33 14.30 1.17
N SER A 147 2.68 13.71 0.03
CA SER A 147 2.34 14.25 -1.31
C SER A 147 0.90 13.94 -1.74
N ASN A 148 0.15 13.18 -0.95
CA ASN A 148 -1.27 12.91 -1.14
C ASN A 148 -2.01 12.78 0.20
N ASN A 149 -3.33 12.61 0.14
CA ASN A 149 -4.18 12.39 1.31
C ASN A 149 -4.12 10.94 1.81
N PHE A 150 -2.95 10.31 1.82
CA PHE A 150 -2.81 8.95 2.33
C PHE A 150 -3.20 8.87 3.80
N HIS A 151 -4.00 7.87 4.14
CA HIS A 151 -4.44 7.63 5.50
C HIS A 151 -3.97 6.27 6.00
N TYR A 152 -3.33 6.26 7.17
CA TYR A 152 -2.95 5.01 7.82
C TYR A 152 -4.16 4.32 8.45
N GLY A 153 -4.48 3.12 7.98
CA GLY A 153 -5.33 2.22 8.78
C GLY A 153 -4.61 1.78 10.06
N TYR A 154 -5.35 1.57 11.16
CA TYR A 154 -4.76 1.13 12.44
C TYR A 154 -3.92 -0.16 12.34
N ARG A 155 -4.16 -0.99 11.32
CA ARG A 155 -3.42 -2.24 11.07
C ARG A 155 -1.96 -2.01 10.65
N TYR A 156 -1.62 -0.84 10.12
CA TYR A 156 -0.25 -0.46 9.77
C TYR A 156 0.64 -0.26 11.00
N TRP A 157 0.02 0.04 12.14
CA TRP A 157 0.72 0.43 13.35
C TRP A 157 1.09 -0.77 14.22
N SER A 158 2.29 -0.72 14.76
CA SER A 158 2.73 -1.54 15.88
C SER A 158 2.78 -0.68 17.12
N PHE A 159 2.20 -1.13 18.22
CA PHE A 159 2.22 -0.43 19.51
C PHE A 159 2.75 -1.35 20.59
N VAL A 160 3.55 -0.81 21.50
CA VAL A 160 4.06 -1.48 22.70
C VAL A 160 4.08 -0.52 23.88
N ARG A 161 4.14 -1.05 25.09
CA ARG A 161 4.41 -0.23 26.28
C ARG A 161 5.86 0.24 26.26
N TYR A 162 6.14 1.41 26.83
CA TYR A 162 7.49 1.99 26.87
C TYR A 162 8.55 1.07 27.45
N ARG A 163 8.21 0.28 28.48
CA ARG A 163 9.14 -0.67 29.14
C ARG A 163 9.68 -1.76 28.21
N ASP A 164 8.97 -2.04 27.10
CA ASP A 164 9.27 -3.13 26.16
C ASP A 164 9.85 -2.61 24.83
N PHE A 165 9.87 -1.29 24.63
CA PHE A 165 10.15 -0.65 23.34
C PHE A 165 11.53 -0.99 22.75
N SER A 166 12.58 -1.00 23.58
CA SER A 166 13.95 -1.38 23.17
C SER A 166 14.25 -2.87 23.39
N SER A 167 13.23 -3.70 23.65
CA SER A 167 13.41 -5.14 23.85
C SER A 167 14.02 -5.81 22.62
N PRO A 168 14.95 -6.78 22.79
CA PRO A 168 15.42 -7.63 21.70
C PRO A 168 14.32 -8.40 20.98
N TYR A 169 13.18 -8.62 21.65
CA TYR A 169 12.04 -9.37 21.15
C TYR A 169 10.78 -8.53 21.21
N VAL A 170 10.88 -7.26 20.76
CA VAL A 170 9.78 -6.28 20.85
C VAL A 170 8.45 -6.79 20.27
N TYR A 171 8.52 -7.67 19.25
CA TYR A 171 7.35 -8.29 18.62
C TYR A 171 6.47 -9.12 19.57
N ASN A 172 7.02 -9.63 20.68
CA ASN A 172 6.26 -10.37 21.69
C ASN A 172 5.34 -9.47 22.51
N TYR A 173 5.61 -8.16 22.52
CA TYR A 173 4.89 -7.17 23.32
C TYR A 173 3.93 -6.32 22.48
N PHE A 174 3.76 -6.66 21.20
CA PHE A 174 2.85 -5.94 20.31
C PHE A 174 1.42 -6.04 20.81
N VAL A 175 0.75 -4.91 20.87
CA VAL A 175 -0.67 -4.86 21.20
C VAL A 175 -1.45 -5.71 20.20
N GLY A 176 -2.24 -6.64 20.75
CA GLY A 176 -3.07 -7.55 19.96
C GLY A 176 -4.11 -6.82 19.11
N PRO A 177 -4.54 -7.41 17.98
CA PRO A 177 -5.48 -6.77 17.04
C PRO A 177 -6.77 -6.25 17.69
N LYS A 178 -7.29 -6.94 18.70
CA LYS A 178 -8.52 -6.59 19.43
C LYS A 178 -8.49 -5.19 20.06
N TYR A 179 -7.33 -4.76 20.57
CA TYR A 179 -7.20 -3.48 21.30
C TYR A 179 -6.49 -2.40 20.48
N LYS A 180 -5.86 -2.77 19.37
CA LYS A 180 -5.03 -1.89 18.55
C LYS A 180 -5.78 -0.64 18.07
N TYR A 181 -7.05 -0.77 17.69
CA TYR A 181 -7.85 0.38 17.24
C TYR A 181 -8.01 1.45 18.34
N ARG A 182 -8.30 1.04 19.58
CA ARG A 182 -8.47 1.98 20.70
C ARG A 182 -7.19 2.80 20.96
N ILE A 183 -6.05 2.13 20.97
CA ILE A 183 -4.74 2.78 21.17
C ILE A 183 -4.39 3.68 19.97
N TYR A 184 -4.66 3.22 18.75
CA TYR A 184 -4.46 4.05 17.57
C TYR A 184 -5.25 5.36 17.64
N SER A 185 -6.49 5.30 18.12
CA SER A 185 -7.36 6.48 18.24
C SER A 185 -6.98 7.39 19.42
N SER A 186 -6.42 6.87 20.51
CA SER A 186 -5.99 7.69 21.67
C SER A 186 -4.61 8.34 21.50
N THR A 187 -3.77 7.81 20.61
CA THR A 187 -2.39 8.26 20.43
C THR A 187 -2.28 9.42 19.46
N LYS A 188 -1.32 10.32 19.71
CA LYS A 188 -1.00 11.48 18.87
C LYS A 188 0.23 11.23 18.00
N TYR A 189 0.31 11.91 16.87
CA TYR A 189 1.44 11.83 15.94
C TYR A 189 2.68 12.58 16.46
N ARG A 190 3.89 12.10 16.09
CA ARG A 190 5.17 12.78 16.37
C ARG A 190 6.18 12.60 15.25
N ASN A 191 6.02 13.41 14.21
CA ASN A 191 6.98 13.46 13.13
C ASN A 191 8.13 14.43 13.48
N ASN A 192 9.29 13.89 13.87
CA ASN A 192 10.48 14.67 14.24
C ASN A 192 11.69 14.20 13.43
N TYR A 193 11.60 14.39 12.13
CA TYR A 193 12.68 14.18 11.19
C TYR A 193 13.45 15.48 10.96
N GLY A 194 14.77 15.41 10.95
CA GLY A 194 15.64 16.53 10.65
C GLY A 194 16.81 16.12 9.77
N TYR A 195 17.65 17.10 9.46
CA TYR A 195 18.86 16.90 8.69
C TYR A 195 20.03 17.61 9.37
N ASN A 196 21.14 16.90 9.57
CA ASN A 196 22.31 17.45 10.24
C ASN A 196 23.60 16.87 9.66
N ARG A 197 24.57 17.72 9.28
CA ARG A 197 25.89 17.32 8.75
C ARG A 197 25.80 16.23 7.67
N GLY A 198 24.90 16.40 6.71
CA GLY A 198 24.70 15.44 5.61
C GLY A 198 23.87 14.20 5.94
N ARG A 199 23.29 14.11 7.15
CA ARG A 199 22.59 12.92 7.64
C ARG A 199 21.14 13.21 7.99
N VAL A 200 20.25 12.27 7.66
CA VAL A 200 18.87 12.28 8.15
C VAL A 200 18.87 11.86 9.61
N ILE A 201 18.21 12.64 10.45
CA ILE A 201 18.05 12.38 11.88
C ILE A 201 16.58 12.03 12.13
N ASN A 202 16.29 10.85 12.64
CA ASN A 202 14.94 10.42 13.01
C ASN A 202 14.80 10.48 14.54
N ARG A 203 14.39 11.63 15.09
CA ARG A 203 14.23 11.75 16.54
C ARG A 203 12.92 11.14 17.02
N GLY A 204 11.90 11.04 16.17
CA GLY A 204 10.58 10.51 16.52
C GLY A 204 10.06 11.06 17.85
N VAL A 205 9.61 10.14 18.71
CA VAL A 205 9.29 10.44 20.11
C VAL A 205 10.58 10.76 20.89
N ASP A 206 10.58 11.86 21.65
CA ASP A 206 11.78 12.34 22.34
C ASP A 206 12.38 11.28 23.28
N ILE A 207 13.71 11.11 23.25
CA ILE A 207 14.36 10.08 24.06
C ILE A 207 14.17 10.29 25.56
N LYS A 208 14.15 11.52 26.07
CA LYS A 208 13.94 11.76 27.50
C LYS A 208 12.57 11.25 27.91
N TYR A 209 11.56 11.53 27.09
CA TYR A 209 10.19 11.04 27.28
C TYR A 209 10.10 9.51 27.29
N VAL A 210 10.78 8.84 26.35
CA VAL A 210 10.84 7.36 26.28
C VAL A 210 11.61 6.78 27.46
N ARG A 211 12.74 7.40 27.85
CA ARG A 211 13.61 6.91 28.94
C ARG A 211 12.90 6.98 30.29
N GLU A 212 12.20 8.07 30.55
CA GLU A 212 11.39 8.23 31.76
C GLU A 212 10.34 7.11 31.87
N ARG A 213 9.51 6.92 30.83
CA ARG A 213 8.40 5.95 30.84
C ARG A 213 8.81 4.49 30.72
N SER A 214 10.00 4.23 30.21
CA SER A 214 10.57 2.88 30.13
C SER A 214 11.27 2.46 31.43
N GLY A 215 11.36 3.34 32.44
CA GLY A 215 12.14 3.09 33.65
C GLY A 215 13.64 2.95 33.34
N GLY A 216 14.15 3.75 32.39
CA GLY A 216 15.56 3.74 32.00
C GLY A 216 15.95 2.67 30.97
N ARG A 217 15.03 1.82 30.51
CA ARG A 217 15.29 0.65 29.64
C ARG A 217 15.51 1.00 28.15
N VAL A 218 16.17 2.11 27.86
CA VAL A 218 16.50 2.53 26.49
C VAL A 218 17.91 2.08 26.12
N VAL A 219 18.03 1.25 25.08
CA VAL A 219 19.33 0.79 24.60
C VAL A 219 19.94 1.82 23.66
N THR A 220 21.14 2.31 23.99
CA THR A 220 21.88 3.27 23.17
C THR A 220 23.06 2.61 22.46
N ARG A 221 23.29 2.98 21.19
CA ARG A 221 24.39 2.51 20.34
C ARG A 221 24.95 3.67 19.52
N LYS A 222 26.21 3.57 19.09
CA LYS A 222 26.78 4.44 18.05
C LYS A 222 26.70 3.73 16.71
N ILE A 223 26.39 4.46 15.63
CA ILE A 223 26.37 3.87 14.29
C ILE A 223 27.80 3.82 13.72
N GLU A 224 28.26 2.60 13.44
CA GLU A 224 29.44 2.33 12.62
C GLU A 224 28.96 2.17 11.16
N ARG A 225 29.34 3.10 10.28
CA ARG A 225 28.88 3.11 8.89
C ARG A 225 29.83 2.27 8.05
N VAL A 226 29.29 1.28 7.35
CA VAL A 226 30.05 0.37 6.47
C VAL A 226 29.53 0.45 5.04
N ASN A 227 30.41 0.26 4.06
CA ASN A 227 30.08 0.38 2.64
C ASN A 227 29.93 -0.97 1.91
N SER A 228 30.01 -2.08 2.65
CA SER A 228 29.87 -3.44 2.15
C SER A 228 28.94 -4.25 3.04
N VAL A 229 28.05 -5.03 2.43
CA VAL A 229 27.11 -5.93 3.13
C VAL A 229 27.86 -7.00 3.93
N ARG A 230 29.00 -7.44 3.43
CA ARG A 230 29.86 -8.43 4.12
C ARG A 230 30.33 -7.92 5.48
N ASP A 231 30.49 -6.61 5.65
CA ASP A 231 30.97 -6.03 6.91
C ASP A 231 29.86 -5.91 7.96
N ILE A 232 28.59 -5.87 7.53
CA ILE A 232 27.43 -5.81 8.43
C ILE A 232 27.34 -7.10 9.25
N ASN A 233 27.52 -8.25 8.58
CA ASN A 233 27.39 -9.57 9.17
C ASN A 233 28.62 -9.98 10.00
N LYS A 234 29.70 -9.20 10.00
CA LYS A 234 30.86 -9.46 10.86
C LYS A 234 30.45 -9.25 12.32
N ARG A 235 30.83 -10.20 13.19
CA ARG A 235 30.59 -10.07 14.65
C ARG A 235 31.22 -8.77 15.17
N THR A 236 30.41 -7.95 15.83
CA THR A 236 30.91 -6.76 16.54
C THR A 236 31.35 -7.17 17.94
N ARG A 237 32.64 -7.06 18.24
CA ARG A 237 33.17 -7.32 19.60
C ARG A 237 32.69 -6.28 20.62
N ASN A 238 32.47 -5.04 20.17
CA ASN A 238 32.06 -3.93 21.02
C ASN A 238 30.55 -3.69 20.95
N LYS A 239 29.82 -4.12 22.00
CA LYS A 239 28.37 -3.91 22.12
C LYS A 239 27.96 -2.44 22.09
N LYS A 240 28.86 -1.45 22.20
CA LYS A 240 28.54 -0.01 22.08
C LYS A 240 28.15 0.41 20.65
N TYR A 241 28.50 -0.38 19.64
CA TYR A 241 28.29 -0.03 18.24
C TYR A 241 27.24 -0.92 17.58
N VAL A 242 26.55 -0.35 16.59
CA VAL A 242 25.73 -1.07 15.61
C VAL A 242 26.22 -0.72 14.22
N ARG A 243 26.39 -1.72 13.36
CA ARG A 243 26.82 -1.49 11.98
C ARG A 243 25.61 -1.20 11.13
N SER A 244 25.69 -0.13 10.35
CA SER A 244 24.68 0.20 9.36
C SER A 244 25.33 0.30 8.00
N TYR A 245 24.72 -0.36 7.01
CA TYR A 245 25.06 -0.14 5.62
C TYR A 245 24.83 1.32 5.26
N VAL A 246 25.86 1.99 4.76
CA VAL A 246 25.73 3.28 4.12
C VAL A 246 26.33 3.16 2.73
N TYR A 247 25.46 3.14 1.73
CA TYR A 247 25.80 3.21 0.31
C TYR A 247 26.63 4.47 0.04
N THR A 248 27.95 4.31 0.06
CA THR A 248 28.89 5.22 -0.57
C THR A 248 29.14 4.67 -1.95
N LYS A 249 28.86 5.45 -3.01
CA LYS A 249 29.08 5.02 -4.39
C LYS A 249 30.42 4.28 -4.52
N PRO A 250 30.46 3.01 -4.94
CA PRO A 250 31.73 2.44 -5.35
C PRO A 250 32.25 3.26 -6.53
N ARG A 251 33.56 3.55 -6.58
CA ARG A 251 34.20 4.02 -7.82
C ARG A 251 33.88 2.98 -8.88
N VAL A 252 32.96 3.30 -9.80
CA VAL A 252 32.35 2.31 -10.69
C VAL A 252 33.42 1.68 -11.57
N ASN A 253 33.66 0.37 -11.43
CA ASN A 253 34.33 -0.41 -12.45
C ASN A 253 33.29 -0.74 -13.53
N ILE A 254 33.47 -0.16 -14.73
CA ILE A 254 32.52 -0.19 -15.86
C ILE A 254 32.13 -1.62 -16.27
N ARG A 255 32.97 -2.62 -15.99
CA ARG A 255 32.72 -4.04 -16.30
C ARG A 255 31.55 -4.65 -15.49
N THR A 256 31.41 -4.30 -14.22
CA THR A 256 30.31 -4.81 -13.35
C THR A 256 28.95 -4.22 -13.76
N TYR A 257 28.95 -2.95 -14.20
CA TYR A 257 27.75 -2.27 -14.70
C TYR A 257 27.20 -2.93 -15.97
N LYS A 258 28.05 -3.29 -16.93
CA LYS A 258 27.62 -4.01 -18.15
C LYS A 258 26.99 -5.37 -17.83
N LYS A 259 27.55 -6.13 -16.87
CA LYS A 259 27.00 -7.42 -16.44
C LYS A 259 25.58 -7.25 -15.87
N ASN A 260 25.38 -6.32 -14.93
CA ASN A 260 24.08 -6.14 -14.28
C ASN A 260 23.00 -5.54 -15.19
N ARG A 261 23.39 -4.69 -16.16
CA ARG A 261 22.46 -4.13 -17.15
C ARG A 261 21.85 -5.22 -18.05
N THR A 262 22.66 -6.21 -18.46
CA THR A 262 22.15 -7.36 -19.23
C THR A 262 21.19 -8.25 -18.41
N PHE A 263 21.30 -8.28 -17.08
CA PHE A 263 20.36 -8.99 -16.22
C PHE A 263 19.00 -8.27 -16.14
N ILE A 264 18.98 -6.95 -15.97
CA ILE A 264 17.73 -6.16 -15.97
C ILE A 264 16.99 -6.29 -17.32
N GLU A 265 17.73 -6.39 -18.43
CA GLU A 265 17.18 -6.62 -19.77
C GLU A 265 16.70 -8.06 -20.01
N ARG A 266 17.42 -9.08 -19.51
CA ARG A 266 17.01 -10.49 -19.59
C ARG A 266 15.80 -10.81 -18.70
N ASP A 267 15.69 -10.15 -17.56
CA ASP A 267 14.52 -10.31 -16.69
C ASP A 267 13.28 -9.68 -17.35
N ARG A 268 13.42 -8.53 -18.04
CA ARG A 268 12.33 -7.95 -18.86
C ARG A 268 11.79 -8.91 -19.91
N THR A 269 12.64 -9.69 -20.59
CA THR A 269 12.19 -10.65 -21.62
C THR A 269 11.58 -11.92 -21.02
N THR A 270 12.12 -12.39 -19.90
CA THR A 270 11.62 -13.57 -19.19
C THR A 270 10.27 -13.29 -18.52
N ILE A 271 10.16 -12.14 -17.86
CA ILE A 271 8.93 -11.63 -17.27
C ILE A 271 7.86 -11.39 -18.35
N ARG A 272 8.22 -10.81 -19.52
CA ARG A 272 7.28 -10.63 -20.65
C ARG A 272 6.76 -11.96 -21.19
N LYS A 273 7.61 -13.01 -21.26
CA LYS A 273 7.18 -14.37 -21.60
C LYS A 273 6.22 -14.93 -20.56
N GLN A 274 6.52 -14.80 -19.27
CA GLN A 274 5.69 -15.30 -18.18
C GLN A 274 4.29 -14.64 -18.16
N TYR A 275 4.19 -13.34 -18.40
CA TYR A 275 2.90 -12.65 -18.53
C TYR A 275 2.12 -13.08 -19.78
N ARG A 276 2.80 -13.37 -20.90
CA ARG A 276 2.16 -13.86 -22.13
C ARG A 276 1.56 -15.24 -21.91
N THR A 277 2.31 -16.15 -21.29
CA THR A 277 1.83 -17.50 -20.94
C THR A 277 0.66 -17.44 -19.95
N ARG A 278 0.71 -16.54 -18.94
CA ARG A 278 -0.40 -16.39 -17.98
C ARG A 278 -1.65 -15.79 -18.62
N ALA A 279 -1.51 -14.87 -19.57
CA ALA A 279 -2.63 -14.33 -20.35
C ALA A 279 -3.26 -15.40 -21.26
N GLU A 280 -2.45 -16.30 -21.85
CA GLU A 280 -2.91 -17.46 -22.61
C GLU A 280 -3.70 -18.46 -21.74
N ILE A 281 -3.20 -18.76 -20.54
CA ILE A 281 -3.88 -19.63 -19.57
C ILE A 281 -5.23 -19.02 -19.17
N ASN A 282 -5.26 -17.73 -18.82
CA ASN A 282 -6.50 -17.05 -18.45
C ASN A 282 -7.50 -16.96 -19.62
N ARG A 283 -7.03 -16.84 -20.86
CA ARG A 283 -7.87 -16.83 -22.07
C ARG A 283 -8.47 -18.22 -22.34
N ASN A 284 -7.67 -19.26 -22.15
CA ASN A 284 -8.13 -20.65 -22.29
C ASN A 284 -9.13 -21.02 -21.19
N GLU A 285 -8.93 -20.56 -19.95
CA GLU A 285 -9.90 -20.74 -18.87
C GLU A 285 -11.20 -19.98 -19.13
N ARG A 286 -11.13 -18.73 -19.61
CA ARG A 286 -12.33 -17.98 -20.03
C ARG A 286 -13.07 -18.67 -21.17
N ASN A 287 -12.37 -19.18 -22.17
CA ASN A 287 -12.98 -19.91 -23.28
C ASN A 287 -13.60 -21.24 -22.82
N LYS A 288 -13.03 -21.90 -21.81
CA LYS A 288 -13.60 -23.11 -21.19
C LYS A 288 -14.88 -22.79 -20.40
N VAL A 289 -14.90 -21.68 -19.66
CA VAL A 289 -16.10 -21.18 -18.97
C VAL A 289 -17.18 -20.74 -19.96
N PHE A 290 -16.81 -20.08 -21.06
CA PHE A 290 -17.75 -19.69 -22.10
C PHE A 290 -18.36 -20.91 -22.81
N ARG A 291 -17.55 -21.94 -23.09
CA ARG A 291 -18.01 -23.20 -23.72
C ARG A 291 -18.93 -24.01 -22.81
N ASN A 292 -18.73 -23.94 -21.49
CA ASN A 292 -19.58 -24.61 -20.49
C ASN A 292 -20.88 -23.84 -20.20
N ASN A 293 -20.95 -22.55 -20.52
CA ASN A 293 -22.11 -21.69 -20.28
C ASN A 293 -22.97 -21.41 -21.53
N ILE A 294 -22.75 -22.13 -22.65
CA ILE A 294 -23.67 -22.08 -23.79
C ILE A 294 -24.98 -22.77 -23.36
N PRO A 295 -26.11 -22.07 -23.24
CA PRO A 295 -27.38 -22.68 -22.87
C PRO A 295 -27.80 -23.65 -23.98
N ASN A 296 -28.09 -24.89 -23.63
CA ASN A 296 -28.62 -25.87 -24.57
C ASN A 296 -30.05 -25.45 -24.97
N THR A 297 -30.17 -24.69 -26.07
CA THR A 297 -31.37 -24.00 -26.56
C THR A 297 -32.57 -24.92 -26.82
N ASN A 298 -32.35 -26.24 -26.82
CA ASN A 298 -33.41 -27.24 -26.98
C ASN A 298 -34.23 -27.50 -25.70
N ARG A 299 -33.75 -27.14 -24.51
CA ARG A 299 -34.48 -27.40 -23.25
C ARG A 299 -35.53 -26.33 -22.91
N GLN A 300 -35.30 -25.07 -23.32
CA GLN A 300 -36.25 -23.96 -23.08
C GLN A 300 -37.50 -24.03 -23.96
N ARG A 301 -37.38 -24.49 -25.23
CA ARG A 301 -38.55 -24.69 -26.13
C ARG A 301 -39.55 -25.75 -25.64
N ARG A 302 -39.17 -26.63 -24.70
CA ARG A 302 -40.03 -27.68 -24.17
C ARG A 302 -40.83 -27.25 -22.93
N ILE A 303 -40.40 -26.20 -22.24
CA ILE A 303 -41.05 -25.67 -21.03
C ILE A 303 -42.14 -24.66 -21.42
N GLU A 304 -41.91 -23.85 -22.45
CA GLU A 304 -42.86 -22.84 -22.91
C GLU A 304 -44.12 -23.42 -23.58
N LYS A 305 -44.05 -24.67 -24.11
CA LYS A 305 -45.23 -25.40 -24.61
C LYS A 305 -46.10 -26.04 -23.52
N ARG A 306 -45.70 -26.00 -22.24
CA ARG A 306 -46.45 -26.63 -21.13
C ARG A 306 -47.30 -25.64 -20.32
N THR A 307 -47.07 -24.33 -20.44
CA THR A 307 -47.76 -23.29 -19.64
C THR A 307 -49.01 -22.69 -20.31
N THR A 308 -49.40 -23.16 -21.51
CA THR A 308 -50.59 -22.71 -22.27
C THR A 308 -51.76 -23.71 -22.27
N ARG A 309 -51.87 -24.59 -21.25
CA ARG A 309 -53.08 -25.39 -21.04
C ARG A 309 -53.63 -25.19 -19.62
N ARG A 310 -54.53 -24.22 -19.47
CA ARG A 310 -55.47 -24.14 -18.33
C ARG A 310 -56.49 -25.29 -18.43
N PRO A 311 -56.87 -25.95 -17.33
CA PRO A 311 -57.97 -26.92 -17.32
C PRO A 311 -59.32 -26.21 -17.15
N GLU A 312 -60.28 -26.51 -18.02
CA GLU A 312 -61.69 -26.19 -17.83
C GLU A 312 -62.29 -27.07 -16.72
N ILE A 313 -62.82 -26.45 -15.67
CA ILE A 313 -63.66 -27.11 -14.67
C ILE A 313 -65.08 -27.18 -15.25
N ARG A 314 -65.54 -28.39 -15.58
CA ARG A 314 -66.92 -28.68 -15.98
C ARG A 314 -67.84 -28.70 -14.76
N THR A 315 -68.73 -27.72 -14.64
CA THR A 315 -69.90 -27.78 -13.75
C THR A 315 -71.10 -28.34 -14.52
N ARG A 316 -71.63 -29.47 -14.04
CA ARG A 316 -72.80 -30.18 -14.59
C ARG A 316 -74.06 -29.61 -13.91
N VAL A 317 -74.97 -28.99 -14.68
CA VAL A 317 -76.33 -28.66 -14.23
C VAL A 317 -77.34 -29.22 -15.25
N GLN A 318 -78.38 -29.87 -14.73
CA GLN A 318 -79.44 -30.58 -15.45
C GLN A 318 -80.42 -29.67 -16.19
N ARG A 319 -81.03 -30.27 -17.22
CA ARG A 319 -82.05 -29.80 -18.18
C ARG A 319 -83.25 -29.02 -17.59
N SER A 320 -83.74 -28.01 -18.34
CA SER A 320 -85.14 -27.97 -18.81
C SER A 320 -85.41 -26.88 -19.89
N THR A 321 -85.93 -27.36 -21.01
CA THR A 321 -86.87 -26.80 -22.00
C THR A 321 -87.39 -25.34 -21.92
N ARG A 322 -87.49 -24.71 -23.12
CA ARG A 322 -88.70 -24.09 -23.71
C ARG A 322 -88.68 -22.57 -24.02
N ARG A 323 -88.87 -22.28 -25.33
CA ARG A 323 -89.59 -21.16 -25.99
C ARG A 323 -89.17 -19.69 -25.81
N THR A 324 -88.76 -19.12 -26.96
CA THR A 324 -89.30 -17.92 -27.64
C THR A 324 -90.05 -16.87 -26.81
N ILE A 325 -89.65 -15.59 -26.92
CA ILE A 325 -90.46 -14.45 -27.44
C ILE A 325 -89.69 -13.12 -27.38
N ILE A 326 -89.84 -12.39 -28.48
CA ILE A 326 -89.52 -10.99 -28.82
C ILE A 326 -89.92 -9.98 -27.74
N ARG A 327 -89.08 -8.95 -27.45
CA ARG A 327 -89.56 -7.55 -27.36
C ARG A 327 -88.48 -6.45 -27.36
N ARG A 328 -88.71 -5.51 -28.29
CA ARG A 328 -88.24 -4.12 -28.43
C ARG A 328 -88.30 -3.25 -27.15
N LYS A 329 -87.37 -2.27 -27.08
CA LYS A 329 -87.50 -0.80 -26.80
C LYS A 329 -86.52 -0.25 -25.75
N SER A 330 -85.72 0.74 -26.16
CA SER A 330 -85.11 1.82 -25.35
C SER A 330 -86.18 2.79 -24.81
N PRO A 331 -85.87 3.94 -24.16
CA PRO A 331 -84.80 4.35 -23.23
C PRO A 331 -85.37 5.07 -21.96
N THR A 332 -84.55 5.43 -20.97
CA THR A 332 -84.78 6.56 -20.01
C THR A 332 -83.53 6.73 -19.13
N THR A 333 -82.73 7.78 -19.30
CA THR A 333 -82.78 9.12 -18.67
C THR A 333 -82.75 9.09 -17.14
N ASN A 334 -81.63 9.50 -16.54
CA ASN A 334 -81.65 10.18 -15.25
C ASN A 334 -80.65 11.35 -15.20
N ARG A 335 -81.08 12.42 -14.55
CA ARG A 335 -80.65 13.82 -14.70
C ARG A 335 -79.74 14.25 -13.54
N MET A 336 -78.73 15.04 -13.88
CA MET A 336 -78.14 16.22 -13.19
C MET A 336 -77.99 16.27 -11.66
N ARG A 337 -76.78 16.69 -11.23
CA ARG A 337 -76.60 17.94 -10.44
C ARG A 337 -75.17 18.46 -10.46
N ALA A 338 -74.99 19.67 -11.00
CA ALA A 338 -73.98 20.63 -10.56
C ALA A 338 -74.42 22.03 -11.03
N ARG A 339 -74.78 22.90 -10.08
CA ARG A 339 -75.01 24.34 -10.31
C ARG A 339 -74.09 25.11 -9.37
N ARG A 340 -73.47 26.15 -9.90
CA ARG A 340 -72.65 27.15 -9.21
C ARG A 340 -73.20 28.53 -9.57
N ARG A 341 -73.25 29.39 -8.55
CA ARG A 341 -73.33 30.87 -8.54
C ARG A 341 -74.64 31.53 -8.10
N ARG A 342 -74.40 32.42 -7.12
CA ARG A 342 -75.16 33.49 -6.47
C ARG A 342 -76.20 33.08 -5.46
#